data_AF-W9XLL5-F1
#
_entry.id   AF-W9XLL5-F1
#
_cell.length_a   1.000
_cell.length_b   1.000
_cell.length_c   1.000
_cell.angle_alpha   90.00
_cell.angle_beta   90.00
_cell.angle_gamma   90.00
#
_symmetry.space_group_name_H-M   'P 1'
#
loop_
_entity.id
_entity.type
_entity.pdbx_description
1 polymer ?
#
loop_
_entity_poly.entity_id
_entity_poly.type
_entity_poly.pdbx_seq_one_letter_code
_entity_poly.pdbx_strand_id
1 'polypeptide(L)'
;MTGIFLALLLLSVSSWYGRAHGYSHGQLLPRVDSGNCTRFIVSGSIPGYFQNHAFYDFRQLGDYASASPPAKITSKQDSGDENVTSTYFNTTAFQGWNILSGVRSDESTVPMIYSAQNIFISDANSSDDGAATYLSLRTSRLSAFQSMAEIKSTSDNYLHASLRIRAKFLASSDADVASGAVFGFFTYKTDNQESDIEILTAEDADTVHFTNQPASDEDEAAHAIVSLPDGKHWTDWVTYRLDWFNGTSAWYIDDEPKVQSTDSVPTEPSSVVLNLWSNGQSFSGKMAVGKEVLVAVEWIEMVYNVSDSQVNTASPVTCKVDGVSVTGQAEVVVESKSKSNAIRRSEQTTTSFLGVILAALFLAGSFDLV
;
A
#
# COMPACT_ATOMS: atom_id res chain seq x y z
N MET A 1 22.67 34.42 60.37
CA MET A 1 23.74 34.00 59.45
C MET A 1 23.72 32.48 59.35
N THR A 2 23.80 31.99 58.11
CA THR A 2 24.23 30.65 57.66
C THR A 2 23.44 29.41 58.07
N GLY A 3 22.94 28.69 57.05
CA GLY A 3 22.47 27.31 57.11
C GLY A 3 22.20 26.80 55.69
N ILE A 4 23.25 26.26 55.05
CA ILE A 4 23.35 25.83 53.65
C ILE A 4 22.59 24.52 53.42
N PHE A 5 21.75 24.47 52.39
CA PHE A 5 21.14 23.24 51.86
C PHE A 5 22.13 22.51 50.95
N LEU A 6 22.39 21.24 51.26
CA LEU A 6 23.25 20.34 50.51
C LEU A 6 22.41 19.60 49.45
N ALA A 7 22.68 19.85 48.17
CA ALA A 7 22.19 19.07 47.04
C ALA A 7 23.08 17.83 46.86
N LEU A 8 22.49 16.64 46.87
CA LEU A 8 23.15 15.38 46.50
C LEU A 8 22.85 15.08 45.03
N LEU A 9 23.83 15.39 44.18
CA LEU A 9 23.91 14.96 42.80
C LEU A 9 24.36 13.49 42.79
N LEU A 10 23.49 12.56 42.39
CA LEU A 10 23.91 11.20 42.02
C LEU A 10 24.20 11.20 40.52
N LEU A 11 25.49 11.16 40.20
CA LEU A 11 26.04 10.89 38.87
C LEU A 11 25.72 9.44 38.49
N SER A 12 24.76 9.24 37.59
CA SER A 12 24.69 8.01 36.80
C SER A 12 25.62 8.15 35.60
N VAL A 13 26.68 7.36 35.61
CA VAL A 13 27.63 7.25 34.51
C VAL A 13 26.95 6.40 33.43
N SER A 14 26.33 7.02 32.43
CA SER A 14 25.89 6.30 31.24
C SER A 14 27.11 6.05 30.35
N SER A 15 27.60 4.82 30.36
CA SER A 15 28.63 4.36 29.43
C SER A 15 28.09 4.45 28.01
N TRP A 16 28.60 5.44 27.27
CA TRP A 16 28.54 5.50 25.81
C TRP A 16 29.32 4.30 25.24
N TYR A 17 28.60 3.21 24.96
CA TYR A 17 29.00 2.29 23.91
C TYR A 17 28.27 2.73 22.64
N GLY A 18 29.00 3.42 21.76
CA GLY A 18 28.59 3.60 20.38
C GLY A 18 28.43 2.23 19.74
N ARG A 19 27.18 1.78 19.60
CA ARG A 19 26.85 0.77 18.60
C ARG A 19 26.78 1.50 17.27
N ALA A 20 27.70 1.15 16.37
CA ALA A 20 27.46 1.35 14.96
C ALA A 20 26.10 0.72 14.64
N HIS A 21 25.11 1.54 14.29
CA HIS A 21 23.87 1.07 13.69
C HIS A 21 24.23 0.51 12.31
N GLY A 22 24.62 -0.76 12.27
CA GLY A 22 24.53 -1.52 11.03
C GLY A 22 23.06 -1.56 10.65
N TYR A 23 22.71 -0.92 9.55
CA TYR A 23 21.41 -1.10 8.91
C TYR A 23 21.25 -2.59 8.64
N SER A 24 20.43 -3.27 9.44
CA SER A 24 19.90 -4.56 9.06
C SER A 24 18.90 -4.28 7.95
N HIS A 25 19.35 -4.23 6.70
CA HIS A 25 18.45 -4.22 5.56
C HIS A 25 17.60 -5.49 5.67
N GLY A 26 16.35 -5.34 6.12
CA GLY A 26 15.38 -6.42 6.14
C GLY A 26 15.32 -7.06 4.74
N GLN A 27 15.06 -8.37 4.69
CA GLN A 27 14.88 -9.06 3.43
C GLN A 27 13.76 -8.35 2.63
N LEU A 28 14.07 -7.91 1.40
CA LEU A 28 13.08 -7.30 0.52
C LEU A 28 11.90 -8.25 0.30
N LEU A 29 10.72 -7.72 -0.09
CA LEU A 29 9.57 -8.56 -0.44
C LEU A 29 10.01 -9.62 -1.46
N PRO A 30 9.65 -10.90 -1.29
CA PRO A 30 9.95 -11.93 -2.27
C PRO A 30 9.49 -11.45 -3.65
N ARG A 31 10.43 -11.41 -4.60
CA ARG A 31 10.10 -11.07 -5.98
C ARG A 31 9.23 -12.17 -6.55
N VAL A 32 8.13 -11.79 -7.19
CA VAL A 32 7.39 -12.72 -8.05
C VAL A 32 8.31 -13.12 -9.20
N ASP A 33 8.16 -14.35 -9.70
CA ASP A 33 8.78 -14.70 -10.98
C ASP A 33 8.10 -13.89 -12.09
N SER A 34 8.67 -12.72 -12.39
CA SER A 34 8.22 -11.84 -13.46
C SER A 34 8.85 -12.22 -14.81
N GLY A 35 9.37 -13.44 -14.96
CA GLY A 35 10.08 -13.88 -16.15
C GLY A 35 11.25 -12.95 -16.51
N ASN A 36 11.20 -12.37 -17.72
CA ASN A 36 12.27 -11.48 -18.21
C ASN A 36 12.07 -10.01 -17.81
N CYS A 37 11.01 -9.65 -17.07
CA CYS A 37 10.73 -8.27 -16.69
C CYS A 37 11.81 -7.71 -15.76
N THR A 38 12.37 -6.54 -16.11
CA THR A 38 13.37 -5.84 -15.30
C THR A 38 12.96 -4.40 -14.98
N ARG A 39 11.84 -3.95 -15.52
CA ARG A 39 11.24 -2.63 -15.28
C ARG A 39 9.71 -2.77 -15.31
N PHE A 40 9.04 -2.19 -14.32
CA PHE A 40 7.59 -2.23 -14.18
C PHE A 40 7.01 -0.83 -14.33
N ILE A 41 5.93 -0.72 -15.10
CA ILE A 41 5.15 0.50 -15.25
C ILE A 41 3.71 0.25 -14.81
N VAL A 42 3.06 1.33 -14.43
CA VAL A 42 1.68 1.34 -13.95
C VAL A 42 0.85 2.25 -14.85
N SER A 43 -0.46 2.04 -14.89
CA SER A 43 -1.42 2.93 -15.54
C SER A 43 -1.46 4.28 -14.81
N GLY A 44 -1.93 5.33 -15.48
CA GLY A 44 -2.00 6.68 -14.93
C GLY A 44 -1.22 7.70 -15.76
N SER A 45 -1.35 8.97 -15.37
CA SER A 45 -0.73 10.11 -16.05
C SER A 45 0.69 10.41 -15.57
N ILE A 46 1.07 9.91 -14.39
CA ILE A 46 2.37 10.19 -13.77
C ILE A 46 3.44 9.30 -14.43
N PRO A 47 4.45 9.90 -15.10
CA PRO A 47 5.50 9.11 -15.71
C PRO A 47 6.43 8.53 -14.63
N GLY A 48 6.79 7.26 -14.76
CA GLY A 48 7.72 6.63 -13.85
C GLY A 48 7.83 5.13 -14.11
N TYR A 49 8.78 4.50 -13.42
CA TYR A 49 8.92 3.06 -13.42
C TYR A 49 9.48 2.56 -12.09
N PHE A 50 9.25 1.28 -11.86
CA PHE A 50 9.73 0.56 -10.69
C PHE A 50 10.65 -0.59 -11.10
N GLN A 51 11.53 -1.01 -10.21
CA GLN A 51 12.53 -2.05 -10.47
C GLN A 51 12.18 -3.42 -9.86
N ASN A 52 11.20 -3.45 -8.96
CA ASN A 52 10.80 -4.65 -8.23
C ASN A 52 9.29 -4.85 -8.35
N HIS A 53 8.86 -6.10 -8.25
CA HIS A 53 7.46 -6.52 -8.26
C HIS A 53 7.25 -7.61 -7.20
N ALA A 54 6.22 -7.44 -6.38
CA ALA A 54 5.79 -8.37 -5.35
C ALA A 54 4.27 -8.54 -5.43
N PHE A 55 3.81 -9.78 -5.27
CA PHE A 55 2.40 -10.14 -5.28
C PHE A 55 2.14 -11.19 -4.21
N TYR A 56 1.17 -10.90 -3.34
CA TYR A 56 0.71 -11.79 -2.29
C TYR A 56 -0.71 -12.20 -2.62
N ASP A 57 -0.91 -13.46 -3.00
CA ASP A 57 -2.20 -14.01 -3.38
C ASP A 57 -2.75 -14.89 -2.26
N PHE A 58 -3.87 -14.48 -1.68
CA PHE A 58 -4.54 -15.22 -0.61
C PHE A 58 -5.76 -15.99 -1.11
N ARG A 59 -6.04 -15.98 -2.42
CA ARG A 59 -7.27 -16.55 -2.99
C ARG A 59 -7.31 -18.08 -2.99
N GLN A 60 -6.16 -18.75 -2.94
CA GLN A 60 -6.05 -20.21 -3.13
C GLN A 60 -5.16 -20.86 -2.05
N LEU A 61 -5.49 -20.65 -0.78
CA LEU A 61 -4.74 -21.12 0.39
C LEU A 61 -5.54 -22.13 1.24
N GLY A 62 -6.38 -22.97 0.61
CA GLY A 62 -7.26 -23.91 1.31
C GLY A 62 -6.55 -24.84 2.28
N ASP A 63 -5.33 -25.29 1.95
CA ASP A 63 -4.50 -26.13 2.84
C ASP A 63 -4.06 -25.40 4.14
N TYR A 64 -4.13 -24.07 4.14
CA TYR A 64 -3.77 -23.19 5.25
C TYR A 64 -4.97 -22.54 5.94
N ALA A 65 -6.16 -22.72 5.36
CA ALA A 65 -7.40 -22.16 5.86
C ALA A 65 -7.95 -23.00 7.01
N SER A 66 -8.56 -22.30 7.96
CA SER A 66 -9.34 -22.94 9.01
C SER A 66 -10.81 -22.96 8.61
N ALA A 67 -11.47 -24.12 8.74
CA ALA A 67 -12.90 -24.29 8.45
C ALA A 67 -13.82 -23.40 9.29
N SER A 68 -13.28 -22.74 10.32
CA SER A 68 -13.96 -21.74 11.13
C SER A 68 -12.93 -20.71 11.60
N PRO A 69 -13.31 -19.42 11.73
CA PRO A 69 -12.41 -18.40 12.25
C PRO A 69 -11.78 -18.81 13.58
N PRO A 70 -10.51 -18.43 13.84
CA PRO A 70 -9.87 -18.65 15.13
C PRO A 70 -10.71 -18.09 16.28
N ALA A 71 -10.58 -18.73 17.44
CA ALA A 71 -11.27 -18.30 18.66
C ALA A 71 -11.07 -16.80 18.91
N LYS A 72 -12.12 -16.15 19.43
CA LYS A 72 -12.05 -14.73 19.79
C LYS A 72 -11.05 -14.53 20.93
N ILE A 73 -10.37 -13.38 20.89
CA ILE A 73 -9.48 -12.96 21.97
C ILE A 73 -10.30 -12.83 23.26
N THR A 74 -9.76 -13.38 24.34
CA THR A 74 -10.40 -13.38 25.66
C THR A 74 -9.83 -12.28 26.54
N SER A 75 -10.51 -11.97 27.65
CA SER A 75 -10.04 -10.95 28.60
C SER A 75 -8.71 -11.28 29.29
N LYS A 76 -8.25 -12.53 29.19
CA LYS A 76 -6.96 -12.99 29.76
C LYS A 76 -5.78 -12.84 28.79
N GLN A 77 -6.06 -12.45 27.56
CA GLN A 77 -5.11 -12.33 26.47
C GLN A 77 -4.79 -10.85 26.23
N ASP A 78 -4.35 -10.18 27.29
CA ASP A 78 -4.07 -8.74 27.34
C ASP A 78 -2.58 -8.41 27.16
N SER A 79 -1.76 -9.40 26.83
CA SER A 79 -0.31 -9.27 26.60
C SER A 79 0.08 -9.27 25.11
N GLY A 80 -0.77 -9.79 24.21
CA GLY A 80 -0.45 -9.92 22.80
C GLY A 80 0.63 -10.97 22.51
N ASP A 81 0.72 -12.04 23.31
CA ASP A 81 1.72 -13.11 23.20
C ASP A 81 1.21 -14.35 22.45
N GLU A 82 0.07 -14.25 21.78
CA GLU A 82 -0.53 -15.37 21.09
C GLU A 82 0.25 -15.74 19.83
N ASN A 83 0.24 -17.02 19.49
CA ASN A 83 0.87 -17.51 18.26
C ASN A 83 0.03 -17.17 17.02
N VAL A 84 0.71 -17.13 15.87
CA VAL A 84 0.05 -17.08 14.56
C VAL A 84 -0.87 -18.29 14.35
N THR A 85 -1.94 -18.09 13.60
CA THR A 85 -3.06 -19.05 13.48
C THR A 85 -2.94 -20.01 12.31
N SER A 86 -2.02 -19.75 11.37
CA SER A 86 -1.81 -20.55 10.17
C SER A 86 -0.34 -20.78 9.93
N THR A 87 0.00 -21.98 9.47
CA THR A 87 1.37 -22.33 9.07
C THR A 87 1.83 -21.55 7.83
N TYR A 88 0.90 -20.98 7.05
CA TYR A 88 1.19 -20.11 5.91
C TYR A 88 2.12 -18.94 6.30
N PHE A 89 1.92 -18.36 7.48
CA PHE A 89 2.70 -17.21 7.95
C PHE A 89 4.18 -17.53 8.22
N ASN A 90 4.55 -18.81 8.28
CA ASN A 90 5.94 -19.26 8.41
C ASN A 90 6.57 -19.64 7.06
N THR A 91 5.83 -19.53 5.95
CA THR A 91 6.34 -19.89 4.61
C THR A 91 7.12 -18.75 3.98
N THR A 92 7.94 -19.06 2.98
CA THR A 92 8.66 -18.06 2.17
C THR A 92 7.72 -17.11 1.43
N ALA A 93 6.49 -17.54 1.12
CA ALA A 93 5.49 -16.70 0.47
C ALA A 93 5.05 -15.52 1.35
N PHE A 94 5.20 -15.62 2.68
CA PHE A 94 4.81 -14.56 3.62
C PHE A 94 6.00 -13.80 4.25
N GLN A 95 7.24 -14.20 3.97
CA GLN A 95 8.47 -13.63 4.58
C GLN A 95 8.68 -12.12 4.35
N GLY A 96 7.91 -11.48 3.46
CA GLY A 96 7.94 -10.02 3.31
C GLY A 96 7.21 -9.25 4.40
N TRP A 97 6.50 -9.94 5.31
CA TRP A 97 5.65 -9.34 6.33
C TRP A 97 5.97 -9.87 7.72
N ASN A 98 5.93 -8.98 8.69
CA ASN A 98 5.89 -9.29 10.12
C ASN A 98 4.46 -9.10 10.62
N ILE A 99 3.93 -10.11 11.33
CA ILE A 99 2.72 -9.95 12.14
C ILE A 99 3.14 -9.33 13.47
N LEU A 100 2.58 -8.17 13.81
CA LEU A 100 2.91 -7.52 15.08
C LEU A 100 2.15 -8.16 16.24
N SER A 101 2.77 -8.13 17.40
CA SER A 101 2.24 -8.66 18.65
C SER A 101 2.73 -7.82 19.83
N GLY A 102 1.94 -7.77 20.91
CA GLY A 102 2.29 -7.03 22.13
C GLY A 102 1.35 -5.87 22.48
N VAL A 103 1.66 -5.21 23.59
CA VAL A 103 0.87 -4.08 24.11
C VAL A 103 1.26 -2.78 23.42
N ARG A 104 0.26 -2.04 22.93
CA ARG A 104 0.36 -0.65 22.47
C ARG A 104 -0.42 0.26 23.43
N SER A 105 0.29 1.19 24.07
CA SER A 105 -0.28 2.06 25.11
C SER A 105 -0.45 3.52 24.69
N ASP A 106 -0.14 3.86 23.45
CA ASP A 106 -0.20 5.25 23.01
C ASP A 106 -1.65 5.67 22.74
N GLU A 107 -1.97 6.89 23.14
CA GLU A 107 -3.16 7.68 22.78
C GLU A 107 -4.44 6.85 22.51
N SER A 108 -4.94 6.18 23.56
CA SER A 108 -6.14 5.34 23.46
C SER A 108 -7.00 5.39 24.73
N THR A 109 -8.31 5.20 24.56
CA THR A 109 -9.30 5.17 25.66
C THR A 109 -9.17 3.93 26.54
N VAL A 110 -8.62 2.86 25.98
CA VAL A 110 -8.21 1.63 26.65
C VAL A 110 -6.95 1.12 25.96
N PRO A 111 -6.11 0.33 26.65
CA PRO A 111 -4.94 -0.29 26.02
C PRO A 111 -5.31 -0.97 24.70
N MET A 112 -4.42 -0.85 23.72
CA MET A 112 -4.53 -1.55 22.44
C MET A 112 -3.57 -2.73 22.45
N ILE A 113 -4.01 -3.90 21.99
CA ILE A 113 -3.21 -5.13 22.01
C ILE A 113 -3.08 -5.63 20.58
N TYR A 114 -1.88 -5.60 20.03
CA TYR A 114 -1.54 -6.35 18.82
C TYR A 114 -1.62 -7.84 19.15
N SER A 115 -2.51 -8.56 18.48
CA SER A 115 -2.65 -10.01 18.67
C SER A 115 -2.47 -10.72 17.34
N ALA A 116 -1.52 -11.65 17.27
CA ALA A 116 -1.29 -12.44 16.06
C ALA A 116 -2.49 -13.32 15.68
N GLN A 117 -3.36 -13.66 16.65
CA GLN A 117 -4.60 -14.38 16.40
C GLN A 117 -5.68 -13.58 15.67
N ASN A 118 -5.48 -12.27 15.50
CA ASN A 118 -6.37 -11.45 14.71
C ASN A 118 -6.02 -11.46 13.21
N ILE A 119 -4.99 -12.22 12.82
CA ILE A 119 -4.57 -12.38 11.44
C ILE A 119 -4.62 -13.89 11.12
N PHE A 120 -5.43 -14.27 10.14
CA PHE A 120 -5.71 -15.67 9.83
C PHE A 120 -6.14 -15.87 8.38
N ILE A 121 -6.06 -17.11 7.88
CA ILE A 121 -6.58 -17.49 6.56
C ILE A 121 -7.98 -18.08 6.74
N SER A 122 -8.95 -17.51 6.02
CA SER A 122 -10.35 -17.92 6.07
C SER A 122 -10.78 -18.54 4.76
N ASP A 123 -11.66 -19.53 4.85
CA ASP A 123 -12.42 -20.03 3.71
C ASP A 123 -13.42 -18.98 3.23
N ALA A 124 -13.54 -18.85 1.91
CA ALA A 124 -14.52 -17.96 1.30
C ALA A 124 -15.94 -18.54 1.30
N ASN A 125 -16.11 -19.84 1.57
CA ASN A 125 -17.35 -20.66 1.60
C ASN A 125 -18.20 -20.65 0.30
N SER A 126 -18.23 -19.54 -0.43
CA SER A 126 -18.66 -19.37 -1.82
C SER A 126 -18.26 -17.94 -2.22
N SER A 127 -17.40 -17.79 -3.22
CA SER A 127 -17.07 -16.48 -3.77
C SER A 127 -17.56 -16.39 -5.21
N ASP A 128 -18.15 -15.26 -5.56
CA ASP A 128 -18.62 -15.00 -6.93
C ASP A 128 -17.44 -14.76 -7.91
N ASP A 129 -16.24 -14.51 -7.40
CA ASP A 129 -15.00 -14.26 -8.16
C ASP A 129 -14.03 -15.45 -8.18
N GLY A 130 -14.42 -16.59 -7.60
CA GLY A 130 -13.64 -17.84 -7.65
C GLY A 130 -12.50 -17.93 -6.64
N ALA A 131 -12.36 -16.97 -5.71
CA ALA A 131 -11.47 -17.09 -4.56
C ALA A 131 -11.94 -18.18 -3.59
N ALA A 132 -11.10 -19.16 -3.28
CA ALA A 132 -11.40 -20.18 -2.27
C ALA A 132 -11.15 -19.67 -0.84
N THR A 133 -10.25 -18.71 -0.67
CA THR A 133 -9.81 -18.19 0.63
C THR A 133 -9.50 -16.69 0.58
N TYR A 134 -9.26 -16.08 1.73
CA TYR A 134 -8.70 -14.74 1.87
C TYR A 134 -7.89 -14.59 3.17
N LEU A 135 -7.04 -13.57 3.24
CA LEU A 135 -6.43 -13.11 4.48
C LEU A 135 -7.46 -12.31 5.28
N SER A 136 -7.66 -12.68 6.54
CA SER A 136 -8.58 -12.03 7.46
C SER A 136 -7.82 -11.21 8.48
N LEU A 137 -8.24 -9.96 8.67
CA LEU A 137 -7.87 -9.12 9.80
C LEU A 137 -9.09 -8.97 10.72
N ARG A 138 -8.86 -8.97 12.03
CA ARG A 138 -9.89 -8.76 13.05
C ARG A 138 -9.47 -7.68 14.04
N THR A 139 -10.41 -6.84 14.44
CA THR A 139 -10.30 -6.04 15.66
C THR A 139 -11.49 -6.32 16.56
N SER A 140 -11.28 -6.42 17.86
CA SER A 140 -12.36 -6.73 18.82
C SER A 140 -12.27 -5.83 20.03
N ARG A 141 -13.44 -5.30 20.43
CA ARG A 141 -13.54 -4.50 21.65
C ARG A 141 -13.83 -5.40 22.85
N LEU A 142 -12.87 -5.53 23.75
CA LEU A 142 -13.08 -6.12 25.06
C LEU A 142 -13.41 -5.03 26.09
N SER A 143 -13.83 -5.47 27.28
CA SER A 143 -14.14 -4.55 28.38
C SER A 143 -12.91 -3.74 28.83
N ALA A 144 -11.74 -4.39 28.89
CA ALA A 144 -10.51 -3.81 29.40
C ALA A 144 -9.56 -3.26 28.32
N PHE A 145 -9.66 -3.73 27.07
CA PHE A 145 -8.73 -3.36 25.99
C PHE A 145 -9.38 -3.49 24.60
N GLN A 146 -8.72 -2.94 23.59
CA GLN A 146 -9.01 -3.20 22.18
C GLN A 146 -7.97 -4.17 21.62
N SER A 147 -8.37 -5.30 21.04
CA SER A 147 -7.44 -6.12 20.26
C SER A 147 -7.40 -5.62 18.82
N MET A 148 -6.21 -5.54 18.22
CA MET A 148 -5.99 -5.05 16.86
C MET A 148 -5.19 -6.05 16.02
N ALA A 149 -5.16 -5.83 14.72
CA ALA A 149 -4.33 -6.56 13.77
C ALA A 149 -3.40 -5.58 13.06
N GLU A 150 -2.13 -5.95 12.86
CA GLU A 150 -1.20 -5.21 12.01
C GLU A 150 -0.18 -6.16 11.41
N ILE A 151 0.00 -6.04 10.10
CA ILE A 151 1.17 -6.57 9.40
C ILE A 151 2.01 -5.40 8.90
N LYS A 152 3.32 -5.53 9.06
CA LYS A 152 4.30 -4.54 8.63
C LYS A 152 5.34 -5.21 7.77
N SER A 153 5.74 -4.57 6.68
CA SER A 153 6.81 -5.08 5.83
C SER A 153 8.10 -5.32 6.62
N THR A 154 8.83 -6.38 6.28
CA THR A 154 10.12 -6.68 6.92
C THR A 154 11.22 -5.70 6.56
N SER A 155 11.14 -5.09 5.37
CA SER A 155 11.98 -3.98 4.93
C SER A 155 11.29 -2.64 5.22
N ASP A 156 12.07 -1.65 5.62
CA ASP A 156 11.70 -0.24 5.77
C ASP A 156 12.36 0.64 4.68
N ASN A 157 12.86 0.02 3.61
CA ASN A 157 13.65 0.67 2.57
C ASN A 157 12.90 0.86 1.23
N TYR A 158 11.58 1.01 1.24
CA TYR A 158 10.86 1.35 0.00
C TYR A 158 10.91 2.85 -0.24
N LEU A 159 11.47 3.27 -1.37
CA LEU A 159 11.51 4.68 -1.75
C LEU A 159 10.96 4.82 -3.17
N HIS A 160 9.69 5.20 -3.19
CA HIS A 160 8.70 5.12 -4.26
C HIS A 160 8.13 3.72 -4.50
N ALA A 161 6.81 3.65 -4.53
CA ALA A 161 6.05 2.44 -4.72
C ALA A 161 4.69 2.72 -5.36
N SER A 162 4.17 1.76 -6.12
CA SER A 162 2.76 1.67 -6.46
C SER A 162 2.21 0.43 -5.78
N LEU A 163 1.26 0.63 -4.89
CA LEU A 163 0.78 -0.32 -3.90
C LEU A 163 -0.73 -0.51 -4.07
N ARG A 164 -1.18 -1.74 -4.24
CA ARG A 164 -2.59 -2.12 -4.45
C ARG A 164 -3.02 -3.14 -3.41
N ILE A 165 -4.24 -3.00 -2.92
CA ILE A 165 -4.88 -3.99 -2.07
C ILE A 165 -6.32 -4.21 -2.53
N ARG A 166 -6.71 -5.49 -2.64
CA ARG A 166 -8.10 -5.86 -2.88
C ARG A 166 -8.73 -6.36 -1.58
N ALA A 167 -9.65 -5.58 -1.04
CA ALA A 167 -10.22 -5.79 0.28
C ALA A 167 -11.73 -5.56 0.32
N LYS A 168 -12.38 -6.13 1.34
CA LYS A 168 -13.74 -5.77 1.76
C LYS A 168 -13.91 -6.02 3.25
N PHE A 169 -14.83 -5.31 3.88
CA PHE A 169 -15.25 -5.66 5.24
C PHE A 169 -16.29 -6.76 5.20
N LEU A 170 -16.27 -7.63 6.21
CA LEU A 170 -17.22 -8.71 6.35
C LEU A 170 -18.33 -8.31 7.32
N ALA A 171 -19.57 -8.34 6.83
CA ALA A 171 -20.76 -8.23 7.67
C ALA A 171 -20.70 -9.26 8.82
N SER A 172 -21.06 -8.82 10.02
CA SER A 172 -21.25 -9.75 11.13
C SER A 172 -22.52 -10.60 10.89
N SER A 173 -22.75 -11.62 11.72
CA SER A 173 -23.97 -12.43 11.67
C SER A 173 -25.26 -11.61 11.81
N ASP A 174 -25.17 -10.37 12.32
CA ASP A 174 -26.30 -9.44 12.50
C ASP A 174 -26.54 -8.55 11.26
N ALA A 175 -25.98 -8.92 10.10
CA ALA A 175 -26.03 -8.24 8.79
C ALA A 175 -25.25 -6.93 8.66
N ASP A 176 -24.92 -6.25 9.76
CA ASP A 176 -24.14 -5.01 9.74
C ASP A 176 -22.70 -5.21 10.22
N VAL A 177 -21.79 -4.35 9.75
CA VAL A 177 -20.43 -4.22 10.28
C VAL A 177 -20.44 -3.25 11.46
N ALA A 178 -19.73 -3.59 12.52
CA ALA A 178 -19.69 -2.77 13.72
C ALA A 178 -18.98 -1.43 13.47
N SER A 179 -19.55 -0.36 14.02
CA SER A 179 -18.99 0.99 13.97
C SER A 179 -17.81 1.18 14.94
N GLY A 180 -16.88 2.06 14.58
CA GLY A 180 -15.81 2.54 15.44
C GLY A 180 -14.43 1.91 15.21
N ALA A 181 -14.16 1.37 14.02
CA ALA A 181 -12.87 0.82 13.63
C ALA A 181 -12.30 1.52 12.38
N VAL A 182 -10.98 1.45 12.22
CA VAL A 182 -10.23 1.94 11.06
C VAL A 182 -9.50 0.78 10.42
N PHE A 183 -9.68 0.60 9.11
CA PHE A 183 -8.81 -0.20 8.28
C PHE A 183 -7.84 0.73 7.55
N GLY A 184 -6.55 0.55 7.77
CA GLY A 184 -5.50 1.40 7.22
C GLY A 184 -4.51 0.62 6.39
N PHE A 185 -4.10 1.20 5.26
CA PHE A 185 -3.02 0.67 4.44
C PHE A 185 -2.17 1.80 3.88
N PHE A 186 -0.89 1.82 4.27
CA PHE A 186 -0.09 3.03 4.20
C PHE A 186 1.41 2.75 4.09
N THR A 187 2.17 3.76 3.66
CA THR A 187 3.62 3.80 3.80
C THR A 187 3.99 4.58 5.06
N TYR A 188 4.99 4.12 5.83
CA TYR A 188 5.34 4.75 7.10
C TYR A 188 6.84 4.76 7.39
N LYS A 189 7.35 5.94 7.74
CA LYS A 189 8.67 6.13 8.36
C LYS A 189 8.58 6.87 9.69
N THR A 190 7.83 7.96 9.70
CA THR A 190 7.50 8.83 10.84
C THR A 190 6.19 9.53 10.53
N ASP A 191 5.58 10.20 11.52
CA ASP A 191 4.33 10.95 11.37
C ASP A 191 4.40 12.14 10.38
N ASN A 192 5.58 12.45 9.82
CA ASN A 192 5.76 13.44 8.74
C ASN A 192 6.24 12.81 7.42
N GLN A 193 6.24 11.49 7.33
CA GLN A 193 6.75 10.70 6.19
C GLN A 193 5.84 9.47 6.02
N GLU A 194 4.57 9.74 5.73
CA GLU A 194 3.51 8.75 5.64
C GLU A 194 2.51 9.11 4.55
N SER A 195 1.97 8.08 3.89
CA SER A 195 0.89 8.19 2.91
C SER A 195 -0.15 7.12 3.15
N ASP A 196 -1.39 7.54 3.36
CA ASP A 196 -2.48 6.75 3.91
C ASP A 196 -3.58 6.44 2.90
N ILE A 197 -4.17 5.26 3.07
CA ILE A 197 -5.55 4.94 2.67
C ILE A 197 -6.25 4.42 3.91
N GLU A 198 -7.31 5.09 4.36
CA GLU A 198 -8.04 4.74 5.58
C GLU A 198 -9.55 4.67 5.33
N ILE A 199 -10.18 3.65 5.91
CA ILE A 199 -11.63 3.43 5.83
C ILE A 199 -12.17 3.28 7.25
N LEU A 200 -13.14 4.13 7.58
CA LEU A 200 -13.70 4.25 8.93
C LEU A 200 -15.09 3.62 8.97
N THR A 201 -15.30 2.62 9.81
CA THR A 201 -16.62 1.98 9.96
C THR A 201 -17.63 2.86 10.72
N ALA A 202 -17.21 4.02 11.20
CA ALA A 202 -18.07 5.02 11.82
C ALA A 202 -18.71 5.98 10.80
N GLU A 203 -18.22 5.99 9.58
CA GLU A 203 -18.69 6.87 8.50
C GLU A 203 -19.56 6.11 7.50
N ASP A 204 -19.98 6.82 6.44
CA ASP A 204 -20.79 6.24 5.39
C ASP A 204 -20.06 5.07 4.69
N ALA A 205 -20.87 4.10 4.23
CA ALA A 205 -20.38 2.83 3.72
C ALA A 205 -19.53 2.94 2.44
N ASP A 206 -19.43 4.13 1.86
CA ASP A 206 -18.69 4.44 0.65
C ASP A 206 -17.52 5.41 0.90
N THR A 207 -17.25 5.83 2.13
CA THR A 207 -16.26 6.86 2.41
C THR A 207 -14.84 6.29 2.56
N VAL A 208 -13.87 6.95 1.93
CA VAL A 208 -12.43 6.61 1.99
C VAL A 208 -11.61 7.88 2.20
N HIS A 209 -10.64 7.82 3.09
CA HIS A 209 -9.69 8.88 3.40
C HIS A 209 -8.35 8.60 2.73
N PHE A 210 -7.79 9.61 2.09
CA PHE A 210 -6.44 9.62 1.54
C PHE A 210 -5.65 10.74 2.18
N THR A 211 -4.45 10.45 2.67
CA THR A 211 -3.65 11.46 3.36
C THR A 211 -2.18 11.31 3.02
N ASN A 212 -1.46 12.43 2.90
CA ASN A 212 -0.03 12.50 3.09
C ASN A 212 0.21 13.22 4.43
N GLN A 213 1.00 12.63 5.32
CA GLN A 213 1.29 13.26 6.60
C GLN A 213 2.57 14.12 6.57
N PRO A 214 2.58 15.29 7.24
CA PRO A 214 1.46 15.84 7.99
C PRO A 214 0.39 16.42 7.05
N ALA A 215 -0.87 16.13 7.35
CA ALA A 215 -1.97 16.91 6.80
C ALA A 215 -1.86 18.33 7.38
N SER A 216 -1.55 19.32 6.56
CA SER A 216 -1.50 20.71 7.04
C SER A 216 -2.89 21.31 6.99
N ASP A 217 -3.30 22.01 8.06
CA ASP A 217 -4.59 22.73 8.12
C ASP A 217 -4.73 23.82 7.03
N GLU A 218 -3.63 24.19 6.36
CA GLU A 218 -3.58 25.22 5.31
C GLU A 218 -3.71 24.63 3.89
N ASP A 219 -3.46 23.32 3.70
CA ASP A 219 -3.55 22.63 2.41
C ASP A 219 -4.40 21.36 2.53
N GLU A 220 -5.70 21.51 2.24
CA GLU A 220 -6.66 20.43 1.92
C GLU A 220 -6.18 19.54 0.75
N ALA A 221 -5.04 19.84 0.12
CA ALA A 221 -4.46 19.00 -0.92
C ALA A 221 -3.66 17.80 -0.36
N ALA A 222 -3.26 17.82 0.92
CA ALA A 222 -2.60 16.69 1.58
C ALA A 222 -3.59 15.66 2.14
N HIS A 223 -4.88 16.00 2.28
CA HIS A 223 -5.92 15.12 2.81
C HIS A 223 -7.17 15.19 1.93
N ALA A 224 -7.76 14.05 1.57
CA ALA A 224 -8.96 14.01 0.77
C ALA A 224 -9.92 12.92 1.23
N ILE A 225 -11.20 13.27 1.30
CA ILE A 225 -12.30 12.34 1.57
C ILE A 225 -13.03 12.11 0.25
N VAL A 226 -13.14 10.85 -0.17
CA VAL A 226 -13.78 10.48 -1.44
C VAL A 226 -14.81 9.37 -1.24
N SER A 227 -15.78 9.30 -2.15
CA SER A 227 -16.73 8.19 -2.22
C SER A 227 -16.24 7.08 -3.15
N LEU A 228 -16.56 5.84 -2.81
CA LEU A 228 -16.43 4.68 -3.69
C LEU A 228 -17.25 4.87 -4.97
N PRO A 229 -16.76 4.43 -6.14
CA PRO A 229 -17.46 4.57 -7.41
C PRO A 229 -18.63 3.59 -7.53
N ASP A 230 -19.50 3.84 -8.52
CA ASP A 230 -20.57 2.92 -8.96
C ASP A 230 -21.56 2.47 -7.89
N GLY A 231 -21.71 3.24 -6.81
CA GLY A 231 -22.59 2.91 -5.69
C GLY A 231 -22.10 1.71 -4.87
N LYS A 232 -20.81 1.36 -4.97
CA LYS A 232 -20.19 0.34 -4.14
C LYS A 232 -20.09 0.80 -2.69
N HIS A 233 -20.11 -0.18 -1.78
CA HIS A 233 -19.78 0.00 -0.38
C HIS A 233 -18.45 -0.69 -0.06
N TRP A 234 -17.80 -0.36 1.06
CA TRP A 234 -16.59 -1.05 1.50
C TRP A 234 -16.85 -2.49 1.95
N THR A 235 -18.11 -2.93 2.02
CA THR A 235 -18.52 -4.34 2.11
C THR A 235 -18.47 -5.08 0.77
N ASP A 236 -18.37 -4.33 -0.33
CA ASP A 236 -18.07 -4.88 -1.64
C ASP A 236 -16.57 -5.02 -1.82
N TRP A 237 -16.23 -5.88 -2.75
CA TRP A 237 -14.88 -6.16 -3.17
C TRP A 237 -14.30 -4.98 -3.96
N VAL A 238 -13.40 -4.23 -3.35
CA VAL A 238 -12.80 -3.00 -3.91
C VAL A 238 -11.29 -3.11 -3.98
N THR A 239 -10.69 -2.57 -5.05
CA THR A 239 -9.24 -2.41 -5.18
C THR A 239 -8.84 -0.97 -4.87
N TYR A 240 -8.05 -0.78 -3.82
CA TYR A 240 -7.47 0.51 -3.44
C TYR A 240 -6.03 0.57 -3.90
N ARG A 241 -5.58 1.73 -4.40
CA ARG A 241 -4.22 1.90 -4.89
C ARG A 241 -3.63 3.25 -4.53
N LEU A 242 -2.41 3.22 -4.03
CA LEU A 242 -1.53 4.38 -3.84
C LEU A 242 -0.35 4.28 -4.81
N ASP A 243 -0.17 5.31 -5.62
CA ASP A 243 1.02 5.57 -6.40
C ASP A 243 1.85 6.66 -5.74
N TRP A 244 2.99 6.27 -5.17
CA TRP A 244 3.97 7.17 -4.62
C TRP A 244 5.18 7.25 -5.55
N PHE A 245 5.32 8.39 -6.22
CA PHE A 245 6.45 8.78 -7.05
C PHE A 245 7.23 9.92 -6.38
N ASN A 246 8.37 10.28 -6.97
CA ASN A 246 9.13 11.44 -6.50
C ASN A 246 8.31 12.73 -6.67
N GLY A 247 7.94 13.35 -5.56
CA GLY A 247 7.20 14.61 -5.53
C GLY A 247 5.70 14.50 -5.82
N THR A 248 5.14 13.30 -5.99
CA THR A 248 3.71 13.11 -6.24
C THR A 248 3.18 11.83 -5.58
N SER A 249 2.05 11.95 -4.88
CA SER A 249 1.18 10.82 -4.49
C SER A 249 -0.09 10.85 -5.34
N ALA A 250 -0.58 9.69 -5.79
CA ALA A 250 -1.88 9.58 -6.45
C ALA A 250 -2.65 8.34 -5.98
N TRP A 251 -3.94 8.51 -5.75
CA TRP A 251 -4.82 7.48 -5.23
C TRP A 251 -5.88 7.09 -6.25
N TYR A 252 -6.15 5.80 -6.31
CA TYR A 252 -7.13 5.19 -7.22
C TYR A 252 -8.02 4.23 -6.46
N ILE A 253 -9.26 4.11 -6.92
CA ILE A 253 -10.22 3.08 -6.49
C ILE A 253 -10.71 2.38 -7.74
N ASP A 254 -10.57 1.04 -7.79
CA ASP A 254 -10.91 0.21 -8.94
C ASP A 254 -10.33 0.74 -10.26
N ASP A 255 -9.04 1.08 -10.24
CA ASP A 255 -8.26 1.70 -11.33
C ASP A 255 -8.75 3.09 -11.78
N GLU A 256 -9.78 3.65 -11.16
CA GLU A 256 -10.22 5.03 -11.42
C GLU A 256 -9.39 6.03 -10.60
N PRO A 257 -8.78 7.05 -11.23
CA PRO A 257 -8.06 8.09 -10.50
C PRO A 257 -9.02 8.91 -9.65
N LYS A 258 -8.66 9.13 -8.38
CA LYS A 258 -9.46 9.91 -7.43
C LYS A 258 -8.77 11.21 -7.05
N VAL A 259 -7.53 11.10 -6.58
CA VAL A 259 -6.79 12.25 -6.05
C VAL A 259 -5.34 12.16 -6.52
N GLN A 260 -4.75 13.30 -6.84
CA GLN A 260 -3.31 13.45 -7.06
C GLN A 260 -2.85 14.66 -6.24
N SER A 261 -1.79 14.48 -5.46
CA SER A 261 -1.24 15.52 -4.58
C SER A 261 0.27 15.63 -4.76
N THR A 262 0.77 16.87 -4.67
CA THR A 262 2.20 17.19 -4.58
C THR A 262 2.60 17.65 -3.18
N ASP A 263 1.64 17.69 -2.25
CA ASP A 263 1.81 18.26 -0.92
C ASP A 263 2.06 17.16 0.10
N SER A 264 2.96 17.44 1.04
CA SER A 264 3.44 16.50 2.08
C SER A 264 3.88 15.13 1.56
N VAL A 265 4.24 14.99 0.27
CA VAL A 265 4.64 13.71 -0.32
C VAL A 265 5.87 13.17 0.40
N PRO A 266 5.86 11.91 0.91
CA PRO A 266 7.01 11.34 1.57
C PRO A 266 8.26 11.31 0.68
N THR A 267 9.41 11.59 1.28
CA THR A 267 10.72 11.67 0.63
C THR A 267 11.74 10.67 1.19
N GLU A 268 11.42 10.03 2.31
CA GLU A 268 12.28 9.06 2.97
C GLU A 268 11.86 7.61 2.67
N PRO A 269 12.80 6.65 2.69
CA PRO A 269 12.47 5.24 2.61
C PRO A 269 11.55 4.83 3.76
N SER A 270 10.47 4.14 3.42
CA SER A 270 9.38 3.80 4.33
C SER A 270 9.14 2.30 4.38
N SER A 271 8.47 1.88 5.45
CA SER A 271 7.81 0.57 5.57
C SER A 271 6.47 0.62 4.81
N VAL A 272 5.88 -0.54 4.55
CA VAL A 272 4.45 -0.67 4.21
C VAL A 272 3.72 -1.32 5.37
N VAL A 273 2.56 -0.81 5.73
CA VAL A 273 1.77 -1.28 6.87
C VAL A 273 0.32 -1.51 6.44
N LEU A 274 -0.28 -2.57 6.96
CA LEU A 274 -1.71 -2.86 6.86
C LEU A 274 -2.22 -3.15 8.27
N ASN A 275 -3.23 -2.42 8.74
CA ASN A 275 -3.77 -2.61 10.07
C ASN A 275 -5.30 -2.49 10.13
N LEU A 276 -5.85 -3.01 11.22
CA LEU A 276 -7.26 -2.89 11.58
C LEU A 276 -7.36 -2.64 13.08
N TRP A 277 -7.85 -1.46 13.46
CA TRP A 277 -7.68 -0.95 14.80
C TRP A 277 -8.81 -0.01 15.27
N SER A 278 -8.82 0.28 16.56
CA SER A 278 -9.67 1.30 17.19
C SER A 278 -9.00 1.79 18.47
N ASN A 279 -8.77 3.09 18.62
CA ASN A 279 -8.23 3.64 19.86
C ASN A 279 -9.35 4.23 20.75
N GLY A 280 -10.57 4.31 20.25
CA GLY A 280 -11.71 4.89 20.96
C GLY A 280 -11.74 6.42 20.96
N GLN A 281 -10.85 7.07 20.20
CA GLN A 281 -10.82 8.52 20.05
C GLN A 281 -11.73 9.00 18.90
N SER A 282 -11.68 10.29 18.58
CA SER A 282 -12.54 10.91 17.56
C SER A 282 -12.37 10.29 16.19
N PHE A 283 -11.13 10.01 15.75
CA PHE A 283 -10.86 9.51 14.42
C PHE A 283 -11.38 8.08 14.23
N SER A 284 -10.93 7.11 15.04
CA SER A 284 -11.45 5.74 14.91
C SER A 284 -12.90 5.61 15.35
N GLY A 285 -13.38 6.52 16.20
CA GLY A 285 -14.57 6.29 17.01
C GLY A 285 -14.35 5.22 18.08
N LYS A 286 -15.42 4.89 18.82
CA LYS A 286 -15.39 3.91 19.92
C LYS A 286 -16.29 2.72 19.61
N MET A 287 -15.67 1.55 19.43
CA MET A 287 -16.40 0.29 19.29
C MET A 287 -17.19 -0.06 20.57
N ALA A 288 -18.38 -0.64 20.38
CA ALA A 288 -19.16 -1.21 21.48
C ALA A 288 -18.50 -2.47 22.04
N VAL A 289 -18.50 -2.62 23.37
CA VAL A 289 -17.91 -3.80 24.05
C VAL A 289 -18.58 -5.08 23.56
N GLY A 290 -17.76 -6.07 23.21
CA GLY A 290 -18.20 -7.37 22.68
C GLY A 290 -18.39 -7.40 21.16
N LYS A 291 -18.25 -6.26 20.46
CA LYS A 291 -18.30 -6.20 19.00
C LYS A 291 -16.91 -6.38 18.38
N GLU A 292 -16.91 -6.80 17.13
CA GLU A 292 -15.73 -7.01 16.30
C GLU A 292 -15.98 -6.49 14.89
N VAL A 293 -14.88 -6.17 14.19
CA VAL A 293 -14.86 -5.87 12.76
C VAL A 293 -13.88 -6.83 12.10
N LEU A 294 -14.26 -7.34 10.93
CA LEU A 294 -13.40 -8.18 10.11
C LEU A 294 -13.22 -7.56 8.73
N VAL A 295 -11.99 -7.65 8.21
CA VAL A 295 -11.65 -7.29 6.83
C VAL A 295 -11.06 -8.52 6.14
N ALA A 296 -11.56 -8.81 4.94
CA ALA A 296 -11.02 -9.81 4.03
C ALA A 296 -10.14 -9.12 3.00
N VAL A 297 -8.97 -9.71 2.72
CA VAL A 297 -8.00 -9.27 1.71
C VAL A 297 -7.71 -10.44 0.78
N GLU A 298 -8.00 -10.28 -0.50
CA GLU A 298 -7.73 -11.30 -1.51
C GLU A 298 -6.28 -11.29 -1.97
N TRP A 299 -5.74 -10.09 -2.19
CA TRP A 299 -4.36 -9.95 -2.61
C TRP A 299 -3.80 -8.55 -2.32
N ILE A 300 -2.47 -8.49 -2.26
CA ILE A 300 -1.69 -7.27 -2.19
C ILE A 300 -0.67 -7.31 -3.34
N GLU A 301 -0.61 -6.25 -4.14
CA GLU A 301 0.36 -6.11 -5.22
C GLU A 301 1.18 -4.83 -5.05
N MET A 302 2.49 -4.94 -5.21
CA MET A 302 3.39 -3.80 -5.10
C MET A 302 4.44 -3.85 -6.19
N VAL A 303 4.63 -2.72 -6.88
CA VAL A 303 5.86 -2.45 -7.64
C VAL A 303 6.60 -1.31 -6.99
N TYR A 304 7.91 -1.44 -6.80
CA TYR A 304 8.65 -0.52 -5.93
C TYR A 304 10.11 -0.33 -6.30
N ASN A 305 10.67 0.78 -5.81
CA ASN A 305 12.10 1.08 -5.79
C ASN A 305 12.59 1.12 -4.33
N VAL A 306 13.90 1.09 -4.16
CA VAL A 306 14.55 1.15 -2.84
C VAL A 306 15.60 2.27 -2.84
N SER A 307 16.03 2.76 -1.67
CA SER A 307 17.00 3.87 -1.60
C SER A 307 18.30 3.58 -2.36
N ASP A 308 18.69 2.31 -2.41
CA ASP A 308 19.97 1.85 -2.96
C ASP A 308 19.81 1.21 -4.34
N SER A 309 18.76 1.60 -5.07
CA SER A 309 18.44 1.11 -6.41
C SER A 309 19.67 1.15 -7.33
N GLN A 310 20.20 -0.03 -7.67
CA GLN A 310 21.30 -0.12 -8.62
C GLN A 310 20.81 0.28 -10.02
N VAL A 311 21.56 1.15 -10.69
CA VAL A 311 21.34 1.47 -12.10
C VAL A 311 21.72 0.24 -12.92
N ASN A 312 20.73 -0.52 -13.36
CA ASN A 312 20.98 -1.65 -14.24
C ASN A 312 21.27 -1.10 -15.65
N THR A 313 22.51 -1.30 -16.14
CA THR A 313 22.98 -0.77 -17.43
C THR A 313 22.54 -1.60 -18.63
N ALA A 314 21.77 -2.67 -18.42
CA ALA A 314 21.19 -3.49 -19.48
C ALA A 314 19.92 -2.85 -20.08
N SER A 315 19.61 -3.15 -21.34
CA SER A 315 18.34 -2.77 -21.97
C SER A 315 17.16 -3.36 -21.17
N PRO A 316 16.33 -2.53 -20.52
CA PRO A 316 15.30 -3.04 -19.63
C PRO A 316 14.13 -3.64 -20.42
N VAL A 317 13.64 -4.79 -19.99
CA VAL A 317 12.36 -5.35 -20.46
C VAL A 317 11.28 -4.70 -19.62
N THR A 318 10.51 -3.82 -20.24
CA THR A 318 9.43 -3.09 -19.57
C THR A 318 8.16 -3.91 -19.60
N CYS A 319 7.56 -4.07 -18.43
CA CYS A 319 6.31 -4.78 -18.24
C CYS A 319 5.29 -3.90 -17.54
N LYS A 320 4.01 -4.06 -17.89
CA LYS A 320 2.89 -3.45 -17.17
C LYS A 320 2.41 -4.41 -16.09
N VAL A 321 1.92 -3.86 -14.98
CA VAL A 321 1.20 -4.64 -13.95
C VAL A 321 -0.30 -4.36 -13.93
N ASP A 322 -0.71 -3.21 -14.47
CA ASP A 322 -2.14 -2.86 -14.60
C ASP A 322 -2.72 -3.34 -15.92
N GLY A 323 -4.01 -3.70 -15.92
CA GLY A 323 -4.73 -4.17 -17.11
C GLY A 323 -4.08 -5.41 -17.74
N VAL A 324 -3.49 -6.28 -16.92
CA VAL A 324 -2.95 -7.59 -17.30
C VAL A 324 -4.06 -8.64 -17.35
N SER A 325 -3.85 -9.71 -18.11
CA SER A 325 -4.80 -10.81 -18.26
C SER A 325 -4.94 -11.67 -16.99
N VAL A 326 -3.90 -11.74 -16.17
CA VAL A 326 -3.88 -12.47 -14.89
C VAL A 326 -3.34 -11.54 -13.81
N THR A 327 -4.17 -11.19 -12.83
CA THR A 327 -3.79 -10.35 -11.68
C THR A 327 -2.54 -10.92 -11.00
N GLY A 328 -1.56 -10.05 -10.74
CA GLY A 328 -0.28 -10.42 -10.14
C GLY A 328 0.76 -10.95 -11.12
N GLN A 329 0.45 -11.08 -12.41
CA GLN A 329 1.42 -11.47 -13.45
C GLN A 329 1.71 -10.29 -14.39
N ALA A 330 2.93 -9.77 -14.30
CA ALA A 330 3.35 -8.67 -15.17
C ALA A 330 3.44 -9.09 -16.65
N GLU A 331 3.02 -8.22 -17.56
CA GLU A 331 3.04 -8.48 -19.00
C GLU A 331 4.02 -7.58 -19.74
N VAL A 332 4.82 -8.15 -20.64
CA VAL A 332 5.77 -7.38 -21.47
C VAL A 332 5.03 -6.37 -22.34
N VAL A 333 5.47 -5.12 -22.31
CA VAL A 333 4.99 -4.07 -23.21
C VAL A 333 5.63 -4.29 -24.57
N VAL A 334 4.88 -4.89 -25.50
CA VAL A 334 5.32 -5.03 -26.89
C VAL A 334 5.18 -3.67 -27.56
N GLU A 335 6.30 -2.98 -27.79
CA GLU A 335 6.28 -1.80 -28.66
C GLU A 335 5.80 -2.20 -30.05
N SER A 336 4.62 -1.71 -30.43
CA SER A 336 4.13 -1.92 -31.79
C SER A 336 5.11 -1.27 -32.77
N LYS A 337 5.81 -2.08 -33.59
CA LYS A 337 6.61 -1.62 -34.74
C LYS A 337 5.81 -0.78 -35.76
N SER A 338 4.49 -0.68 -35.58
CA SER A 338 3.57 0.15 -36.37
C SER A 338 3.89 1.65 -36.24
N LYS A 339 4.16 2.16 -35.03
CA LYS A 339 4.39 3.61 -34.83
C LYS A 339 5.74 4.09 -35.37
N SER A 340 6.80 3.29 -35.30
CA SER A 340 8.11 3.69 -35.86
C SER A 340 8.11 3.69 -37.39
N ASN A 341 7.35 2.79 -38.03
CA ASN A 341 7.16 2.78 -39.48
C ASN A 341 6.25 3.93 -39.97
N ALA A 342 5.26 4.33 -39.17
CA ALA A 342 4.42 5.49 -39.48
C ALA A 342 5.20 6.82 -39.39
N ILE A 343 6.05 6.98 -38.37
CA ILE A 343 6.92 8.16 -38.21
C ILE A 343 7.96 8.22 -39.34
N ARG A 344 8.65 7.10 -39.64
CA ARG A 344 9.59 7.01 -40.78
C ARG A 344 8.93 7.26 -42.14
N ARG A 345 7.69 6.78 -42.35
CA ARG A 345 6.93 7.09 -43.56
C ARG A 345 6.59 8.58 -43.62
N SER A 346 6.16 9.20 -42.52
CA SER A 346 5.86 10.63 -42.52
C SER A 346 7.10 11.47 -42.84
N GLU A 347 8.27 11.12 -42.28
CA GLU A 347 9.55 11.82 -42.54
C GLU A 347 10.04 11.65 -43.98
N GLN A 348 9.88 10.46 -44.57
CA GLN A 348 10.13 10.22 -46.00
C GLN A 348 9.17 10.97 -46.92
N THR A 349 7.92 11.15 -46.50
CA THR A 349 6.92 11.87 -47.31
C THR A 349 7.19 13.38 -47.27
N THR A 350 7.57 13.95 -46.12
CA THR A 350 7.95 15.36 -45.98
C THR A 350 9.25 15.72 -46.71
N THR A 351 10.25 14.83 -46.70
CA THR A 351 11.50 15.02 -47.45
C THR A 351 11.29 14.93 -48.96
N SER A 352 10.39 14.07 -49.43
CA SER A 352 10.00 14.00 -50.84
C SER A 352 9.19 15.22 -51.29
N PHE A 353 8.28 15.74 -50.46
CA PHE A 353 7.52 16.96 -50.79
C PHE A 353 8.39 18.23 -50.82
N LEU A 354 9.37 18.38 -49.91
CA LEU A 354 10.33 19.49 -49.99
C LEU A 354 11.22 19.40 -51.24
N GLY A 355 11.63 18.18 -51.63
CA GLY A 355 12.42 17.95 -52.85
C GLY A 355 11.68 18.31 -54.13
N VAL A 356 10.39 18.03 -54.21
CA VAL A 356 9.54 18.37 -55.38
C VAL A 356 9.25 19.88 -55.45
N ILE A 357 9.06 20.55 -54.30
CA ILE A 357 8.83 22.01 -54.27
C ILE A 357 10.11 22.77 -54.65
N LEU A 358 11.30 22.33 -54.22
CA LEU A 358 12.56 22.96 -54.65
C LEU A 358 12.84 22.75 -56.14
N ALA A 359 12.47 21.60 -56.72
CA ALA A 359 12.64 21.36 -58.16
C ALA A 359 11.66 22.18 -59.02
N ALA A 360 10.45 22.44 -58.54
CA ALA A 360 9.47 23.28 -59.25
C ALA A 360 9.85 24.77 -59.25
N LEU A 361 10.52 25.26 -58.20
CA LEU A 361 11.00 26.65 -58.12
C LEU A 361 12.22 26.93 -59.03
N PHE A 362 13.01 25.91 -59.37
CA PHE A 362 14.13 26.06 -60.32
C PHE A 362 13.70 26.06 -61.80
N LEU A 363 12.53 25.53 -62.13
CA LEU A 363 12.00 25.47 -63.51
C LEU A 363 11.13 26.67 -63.89
N ALA A 364 10.72 27.51 -62.92
CA ALA A 364 9.89 28.70 -63.18
C ALA A 364 10.67 30.03 -63.24
N GLY A 365 12.01 29.98 -63.21
CA GLY A 365 12.88 31.17 -63.13
C GLY A 365 13.56 31.61 -64.44
N SER A 366 13.11 31.15 -65.61
CA SER A 366 13.68 31.55 -66.91
C SER A 366 12.56 31.96 -67.86
N PHE A 367 12.73 33.08 -68.58
CA PHE A 367 11.78 33.85 -69.41
C PHE A 367 10.98 34.90 -68.60
N ASP A 368 11.13 36.22 -68.73
CA ASP A 368 11.56 37.07 -69.86
C ASP A 368 12.26 38.38 -69.39
N LEU A 369 13.29 38.80 -70.13
CA LEU A 369 13.67 40.21 -70.28
C LEU A 369 14.31 40.43 -71.67
N VAL A 370 13.61 41.26 -72.46
CA VAL A 370 13.90 41.85 -73.79
C VAL A 370 13.51 41.01 -75.02
#